data_AF-A0A7C5R1A0-F1
#
_entry.id   AF-A0A7C5R1A0-F1
#
_cell.length_a   1.000
_cell.length_b   1.000
_cell.length_c   1.000
_cell.angle_alpha   90.00
_cell.angle_beta   90.00
_cell.angle_gamma   90.00
#
_symmetry.space_group_name_H-M   'P 1'
#
loop_
_entity.id
_entity.type
_entity.pdbx_description
1 polymer ?
#
loop_
_entity_poly.entity_id
_entity_poly.type
_entity_poly.pdbx_seq_one_letter_code
_entity_poly.pdbx_strand_id
1 'polypeptide(L)'
;MKRIAVILLLATVALAAEARIPKSESGRIYTKPDPADSGGIVGTISKGTLVWAVAVDHDRKRVYLGDINGDSFRFDNVAVGKYDIVLITSDGKVYEGLALGDPVTALPPVSVENLKKRIAKADEFFNRSTPHRLGVDGDRAYAFVERLRDRTILKQSGEVLDAEIRRLEVIEFHQAGDDWQMVETRHLYREPEPGAGKHRPFLQPVNIPALGNIRVVNTVKQLGKIMVPLN
;
A
#
# COMPACT_ATOMS: atom_id res chain seq x y z
N MET A 1 -29.91 38.47 55.06
CA MET A 1 -28.64 38.27 54.32
C MET A 1 -28.75 36.95 53.54
N LYS A 2 -28.95 37.02 52.21
CA LYS A 2 -29.08 35.84 51.34
C LYS A 2 -27.70 35.46 50.80
N ARG A 3 -27.23 34.24 51.06
CA ARG A 3 -26.01 33.69 50.45
C ARG A 3 -26.38 33.11 49.08
N ILE A 4 -25.84 33.68 48.02
CA ILE A 4 -25.98 33.20 46.64
C ILE A 4 -24.91 32.13 46.42
N ALA A 5 -25.34 30.90 46.13
CA ALA A 5 -24.48 29.83 45.67
C ALA A 5 -24.27 29.97 44.16
N VAL A 6 -23.04 30.23 43.74
CA VAL A 6 -22.64 30.21 42.33
C VAL A 6 -22.16 28.80 42.02
N ILE A 7 -22.94 28.07 41.21
CA ILE A 7 -22.53 26.78 40.65
C ILE A 7 -21.84 27.07 39.32
N LEU A 8 -20.53 26.86 39.28
CA LEU A 8 -19.73 26.97 38.05
C LEU A 8 -19.87 25.65 37.27
N LEU A 9 -20.55 25.69 36.12
CA LEU A 9 -20.67 24.55 35.22
C LEU A 9 -19.46 24.57 34.26
N LEU A 10 -18.44 23.74 34.53
CA LEU A 10 -17.32 23.52 33.62
C LEU A 10 -17.76 22.56 32.51
N ALA A 11 -18.00 23.09 31.31
CA ALA A 11 -18.19 22.31 30.11
C ALA A 11 -16.82 21.80 29.61
N THR A 12 -16.54 20.52 29.84
CA THR A 12 -15.39 19.83 29.25
C THR A 12 -15.68 19.52 27.78
N VAL A 13 -15.03 20.24 26.87
CA VAL A 13 -14.98 19.89 25.45
C VAL A 13 -14.04 18.69 25.31
N ALA A 14 -14.60 17.50 25.08
CA ALA A 14 -13.82 16.33 24.71
C ALA A 14 -13.35 16.50 23.26
N LEU A 15 -12.09 16.93 23.06
CA LEU A 15 -11.42 16.72 21.78
C LEU A 15 -11.21 15.21 21.61
N ALA A 16 -12.00 14.59 20.73
CA ALA A 16 -11.68 13.28 20.20
C ALA A 16 -10.41 13.43 19.34
N ALA A 17 -9.25 13.15 19.94
CA ALA A 17 -8.05 12.88 19.17
C ALA A 17 -8.30 11.56 18.43
N GLU A 18 -8.47 11.62 17.11
CA GLU A 18 -8.36 10.44 16.27
C GLU A 18 -7.04 9.76 16.59
N ALA A 19 -7.11 8.53 17.08
CA ALA A 19 -5.95 7.73 17.38
C ALA A 19 -5.18 7.49 16.08
N ARG A 20 -4.19 8.34 15.80
CA ARG A 20 -3.18 8.07 14.79
C ARG A 20 -2.44 6.83 15.27
N ILE A 21 -2.65 5.71 14.58
CA ILE A 21 -1.84 4.52 14.76
C ILE A 21 -0.39 4.96 14.56
N PRO A 22 0.50 4.84 15.58
CA PRO A 22 1.89 5.18 15.40
C PRO A 22 2.43 4.29 14.27
N LYS A 23 2.95 4.91 13.20
CA LYS A 23 3.67 4.21 12.13
C LYS A 23 4.67 3.29 12.84
N SER A 24 4.49 1.96 12.72
CA SER A 24 5.46 1.01 13.26
C SER A 24 6.83 1.29 12.63
N GLU A 25 7.93 0.78 13.20
CA GLU A 25 9.28 0.88 12.61
C GLU A 25 9.36 0.15 11.26
N SER A 26 8.72 0.74 10.26
CA SER A 26 8.44 0.23 8.94
C SER A 26 9.63 0.42 8.01
N GLY A 27 10.72 1.00 8.52
CA GLY A 27 11.95 1.33 7.79
C GLY A 27 12.74 0.13 7.25
N ARG A 28 12.31 -1.12 7.50
CA ARG A 28 12.97 -2.31 6.92
C ARG A 28 12.59 -2.57 5.45
N ILE A 29 11.40 -2.14 5.02
CA ILE A 29 10.95 -2.35 3.63
C ILE A 29 11.08 -1.11 2.75
N TYR A 30 11.23 0.06 3.37
CA TYR A 30 11.32 1.35 2.68
C TYR A 30 12.76 1.81 2.53
N THR A 31 13.05 2.38 1.36
CA THR A 31 14.27 3.12 1.06
C THR A 31 14.31 4.38 1.93
N LYS A 32 15.42 4.57 2.63
CA LYS A 32 15.69 5.83 3.34
C LYS A 32 15.97 6.92 2.29
N PRO A 33 15.25 8.06 2.31
CA PRO A 33 15.55 9.16 1.41
C PRO A 33 16.97 9.69 1.64
N ASP A 34 17.68 10.02 0.56
CA ASP A 34 19.02 10.60 0.63
C ASP A 34 18.91 12.13 0.52
N PRO A 35 19.33 12.90 1.53
CA PRO A 35 19.31 14.37 1.46
C PRO A 35 20.05 14.98 0.25
N ALA A 36 20.95 14.24 -0.40
CA ALA A 36 21.61 14.66 -1.64
C ALA A 36 20.67 14.62 -2.86
N ASP A 37 19.60 13.83 -2.83
CA ASP A 37 18.58 13.80 -3.87
C ASP A 37 17.66 15.03 -3.73
N SER A 38 17.49 15.81 -4.79
CA SER A 38 16.58 16.97 -4.83
C SER A 38 15.23 16.68 -5.50
N GLY A 39 15.03 15.44 -5.96
CA GLY A 39 13.79 15.00 -6.56
C GLY A 39 12.69 14.80 -5.52
N GLY A 40 11.46 14.67 -6.02
CA GLY A 40 10.30 14.40 -5.18
C GLY A 40 9.03 14.31 -5.99
N ILE A 41 7.93 13.93 -5.34
CA ILE A 41 6.62 13.83 -5.97
C ILE A 41 5.58 14.35 -4.99
N VAL A 42 4.66 15.18 -5.46
CA VAL A 42 3.51 15.65 -4.68
C VAL A 42 2.24 15.57 -5.49
N GLY A 43 1.13 15.30 -4.82
CA GLY A 43 -0.18 15.26 -5.43
C GLY A 43 -1.31 15.23 -4.41
N THR A 44 -2.53 15.34 -4.90
CA THR A 44 -3.76 15.17 -4.11
C THR A 44 -4.70 14.22 -4.84
N ILE A 45 -5.52 13.47 -4.11
CA ILE A 45 -6.63 12.70 -4.70
C ILE A 45 -7.92 13.50 -4.65
N SER A 46 -8.82 13.28 -5.61
CA SER A 46 -10.03 14.10 -5.72
C SER A 46 -11.07 13.84 -4.64
N LYS A 47 -10.98 12.69 -3.95
CA LYS A 47 -11.91 12.26 -2.90
C LYS A 47 -11.26 11.16 -2.04
N GLY A 48 -11.58 11.17 -0.75
CA GLY A 48 -11.14 10.17 0.23
C GLY A 48 -10.00 10.68 1.09
N THR A 49 -9.76 10.00 2.20
CA THR A 49 -8.65 10.31 3.13
C THR A 49 -7.58 9.26 2.98
N LEU A 50 -6.35 9.67 2.69
CA LEU A 50 -5.20 8.79 2.60
C LEU A 50 -4.80 8.32 3.99
N VAL A 51 -4.46 7.03 4.09
CA VAL A 51 -3.84 6.42 5.27
C VAL A 51 -2.45 5.88 4.96
N TRP A 52 -2.13 5.69 3.68
CA TRP A 52 -0.81 5.27 3.23
C TRP A 52 -0.49 5.78 1.82
N ALA A 53 0.78 6.08 1.55
CA ALA A 53 1.26 6.45 0.23
C ALA A 53 2.67 5.89 0.01
N VAL A 54 2.89 5.20 -1.10
CA VAL A 54 4.15 4.54 -1.45
C VAL A 54 4.52 4.87 -2.89
N ALA A 55 5.77 5.21 -3.13
CA ALA A 55 6.35 5.32 -4.47
C ALA A 55 7.36 4.19 -4.66
N VAL A 56 7.19 3.39 -5.70
CA VAL A 56 8.10 2.29 -6.07
C VAL A 56 8.78 2.64 -7.39
N ASP A 57 10.10 2.50 -7.46
CA ASP A 57 10.78 2.71 -8.73
C ASP A 57 10.46 1.58 -9.73
N HIS A 58 10.63 1.85 -11.02
CA HIS A 58 10.25 0.92 -12.07
C HIS A 58 10.97 -0.44 -11.96
N ASP A 59 12.22 -0.43 -11.48
CA ASP A 59 13.00 -1.65 -11.22
C ASP A 59 12.62 -2.33 -9.89
N ARG A 60 11.71 -1.74 -9.12
CA ARG A 60 11.17 -2.24 -7.85
C ARG A 60 12.24 -2.47 -6.78
N LYS A 61 13.38 -1.80 -6.89
CA LYS A 61 14.48 -1.85 -5.91
C LYS A 61 14.30 -0.85 -4.80
N ARG A 62 13.68 0.29 -5.10
CA ARG A 62 13.47 1.39 -4.16
C ARG A 62 11.99 1.59 -3.92
N VAL A 63 11.62 1.71 -2.64
CA VAL A 63 10.24 1.90 -2.20
C VAL A 63 10.25 3.02 -1.16
N TYR A 64 9.75 4.19 -1.53
CA TYR A 64 9.71 5.35 -0.65
C TYR A 64 8.35 5.43 0.04
N LEU A 65 8.37 5.62 1.35
CA LEU A 65 7.18 5.94 2.12
C LEU A 65 6.89 7.44 2.03
N GLY A 66 5.66 7.79 1.67
CA GLY A 66 5.22 9.17 1.58
C GLY A 66 4.71 9.72 2.91
N ASP A 67 4.79 11.04 3.02
CA ASP A 67 4.02 11.81 3.99
C ASP A 67 2.63 12.07 3.42
N ILE A 68 1.63 12.01 4.31
CA ILE A 68 0.22 12.16 3.96
C ILE A 68 -0.41 13.24 4.83
N ASN A 69 -1.29 14.04 4.25
CA ASN A 69 -2.10 15.01 4.97
C ASN A 69 -3.48 15.09 4.32
N GLY A 70 -4.46 14.41 4.92
CA GLY A 70 -5.82 14.32 4.37
C GLY A 70 -5.84 13.59 3.03
N ASP A 71 -6.12 14.31 1.96
CA ASP A 71 -6.15 13.81 0.57
C ASP A 71 -4.83 14.01 -0.18
N SER A 72 -3.82 14.59 0.47
CA SER A 72 -2.53 14.92 -0.13
C SER A 72 -1.43 13.94 0.24
N PHE A 73 -0.49 13.74 -0.68
CA PHE A 73 0.71 12.94 -0.47
C PHE A 73 1.96 13.68 -0.96
N ARG A 74 3.09 13.38 -0.31
CA ARG A 74 4.40 13.94 -0.62
C ARG A 74 5.50 12.90 -0.44
N PHE A 75 6.40 12.86 -1.39
CA PHE A 75 7.65 12.10 -1.34
C PHE A 75 8.80 13.09 -1.54
N ASP A 76 9.64 13.24 -0.53
CA ASP A 76 10.82 14.10 -0.57
C ASP A 76 12.08 13.28 -0.79
N ASN A 77 13.10 13.92 -1.37
CA ASN A 77 14.43 13.34 -1.54
C ASN A 77 14.40 11.98 -2.27
N VAL A 78 13.61 11.95 -3.35
CA VAL A 78 13.47 10.79 -4.23
C VAL A 78 14.51 10.89 -5.34
N ALA A 79 15.30 9.84 -5.50
CA ALA A 79 16.32 9.76 -6.53
C ALA A 79 15.74 9.90 -7.95
N VAL A 80 16.60 10.27 -8.90
CA VAL A 80 16.23 10.33 -10.32
C VAL A 80 15.78 8.94 -10.80
N GLY A 81 14.64 8.89 -11.49
CA GLY A 81 14.06 7.63 -11.93
C GLY A 81 12.64 7.75 -12.46
N LYS A 82 12.03 6.59 -12.69
CA LYS A 82 10.61 6.43 -12.99
C LYS A 82 9.95 5.71 -11.82
N TYR A 83 8.80 6.21 -11.38
CA TYR A 83 8.12 5.74 -10.20
C TYR A 83 6.64 5.49 -10.49
N ASP A 84 6.12 4.44 -9.86
CA ASP A 84 4.69 4.17 -9.75
C ASP A 84 4.26 4.41 -8.31
N ILE A 85 3.03 4.90 -8.13
CA ILE A 85 2.48 5.24 -6.82
C ILE A 85 1.36 4.27 -6.44
N VAL A 86 1.36 3.86 -5.18
CA VAL A 86 0.28 3.11 -4.53
C VAL A 86 -0.22 3.91 -3.33
N LEU A 87 -1.52 4.16 -3.28
CA LEU A 87 -2.21 4.93 -2.26
C LEU A 87 -3.28 4.05 -1.59
N ILE A 88 -3.38 4.10 -0.27
CA ILE A 88 -4.42 3.42 0.50
C ILE A 88 -5.29 4.48 1.17
N THR A 89 -6.61 4.32 1.10
CA THR A 89 -7.58 5.22 1.75
C THR A 89 -8.24 4.58 2.97
N SER A 90 -8.75 5.43 3.86
CA SER A 90 -9.47 5.00 5.06
C SER A 90 -10.76 4.23 4.78
N ASP A 91 -11.37 4.42 3.60
CA ASP A 91 -12.56 3.69 3.15
C ASP A 91 -12.23 2.34 2.48
N GLY A 92 -10.98 1.87 2.58
CA GLY A 92 -10.60 0.52 2.18
C GLY A 92 -10.32 0.35 0.69
N LYS A 93 -9.92 1.42 -0.01
CA LYS A 93 -9.47 1.34 -1.40
C LYS A 93 -7.96 1.36 -1.51
N VAL A 94 -7.47 0.75 -2.58
CA VAL A 94 -6.08 0.89 -3.02
C VAL A 94 -6.05 1.44 -4.45
N TYR A 95 -5.58 2.68 -4.58
CA TYR A 95 -5.33 3.29 -5.88
C TYR A 95 -3.89 3.03 -6.28
N GLU A 96 -3.67 2.48 -7.46
CA GLU A 96 -2.33 2.07 -7.90
C GLU A 96 -2.07 2.41 -9.37
N GLY A 97 -0.84 2.81 -9.68
CA GLY A 97 -0.36 3.05 -11.04
C GLY A 97 0.73 2.09 -11.50
N LEU A 98 0.84 0.91 -10.90
CA LEU A 98 1.96 -0.03 -11.11
C LEU A 98 2.08 -0.44 -12.58
N ALA A 99 3.27 -0.37 -13.15
CA ALA A 99 3.53 -0.89 -14.48
C ALA A 99 3.71 -2.42 -14.43
N LEU A 100 2.62 -3.19 -14.64
CA LEU A 100 2.65 -4.66 -14.62
C LEU A 100 2.76 -5.29 -16.02
N GLY A 101 2.93 -4.48 -17.07
CA GLY A 101 2.87 -4.93 -18.47
C GLY A 101 1.45 -4.99 -19.02
N ASP A 102 1.28 -5.75 -20.09
CA ASP A 102 0.01 -5.98 -20.78
C ASP A 102 -0.94 -6.86 -19.94
N PRO A 103 -2.26 -6.81 -20.19
CA PRO A 103 -3.20 -7.69 -19.51
C PRO A 103 -2.88 -9.17 -19.71
N VAL A 104 -2.96 -9.97 -18.64
CA VAL A 104 -2.71 -11.43 -18.71
C VAL A 104 -3.70 -12.21 -19.56
N THR A 105 -4.73 -11.58 -20.10
CA THR A 105 -5.62 -12.17 -21.10
C THR A 105 -4.88 -12.56 -22.38
N ALA A 106 -3.65 -12.07 -22.58
CA ALA A 106 -2.74 -12.53 -23.64
C ALA A 106 -2.16 -13.93 -23.38
N LEU A 107 -2.17 -14.43 -22.13
CA LEU A 107 -1.66 -15.75 -21.77
C LEU A 107 -2.73 -16.83 -21.91
N PRO A 108 -2.35 -18.10 -22.16
CA PRO A 108 -3.27 -19.21 -22.06
C PRO A 108 -3.98 -19.25 -20.69
N PRO A 109 -5.27 -19.59 -20.62
CA PRO A 109 -6.01 -19.63 -19.35
C PRO A 109 -5.36 -20.51 -18.28
N VAL A 110 -4.76 -21.64 -18.69
CA VAL A 110 -4.04 -22.55 -17.79
C VAL A 110 -2.85 -21.86 -17.12
N SER A 111 -2.11 -21.02 -17.85
CA SER A 111 -0.97 -20.27 -17.32
C SER A 111 -1.42 -19.22 -16.28
N VAL A 112 -2.54 -18.55 -16.54
CA VAL A 112 -3.14 -17.60 -15.59
C VAL A 112 -3.58 -18.31 -14.30
N GLU A 113 -4.20 -19.48 -14.41
CA GLU A 113 -4.59 -20.28 -13.25
C GLU A 113 -3.38 -20.82 -12.48
N ASN A 114 -2.31 -21.20 -13.17
CA ASN A 114 -1.06 -21.61 -12.53
C ASN A 114 -0.40 -20.45 -11.76
N LEU A 115 -0.36 -19.25 -12.33
CA LEU A 115 0.10 -18.04 -11.63
C LEU A 115 -0.69 -17.82 -10.34
N LYS A 116 -2.03 -17.85 -10.39
CA LYS A 116 -2.88 -17.68 -9.20
C LYS A 116 -2.63 -18.75 -8.15
N LYS A 117 -2.48 -20.03 -8.54
CA LYS A 117 -2.17 -21.13 -7.62
C LYS A 117 -0.81 -20.92 -6.94
N ARG A 118 0.20 -20.46 -7.67
CA ARG A 118 1.53 -20.17 -7.13
C ARG A 118 1.48 -19.01 -6.14
N ILE A 119 0.77 -17.93 -6.48
CA ILE A 119 0.55 -16.79 -5.56
C ILE A 119 -0.09 -17.27 -4.25
N ALA A 120 -1.15 -18.09 -4.34
CA ALA A 120 -1.87 -18.58 -3.18
C ALA A 120 -1.00 -19.46 -2.26
N LYS A 121 -0.07 -20.23 -2.83
CA LYS A 121 0.83 -21.14 -2.08
C LYS A 121 2.16 -20.51 -1.66
N ALA A 122 2.49 -19.31 -2.13
CA ALA A 122 3.83 -18.73 -1.95
C ALA A 122 4.19 -18.37 -0.50
N ASP A 123 3.19 -18.11 0.36
CA ASP A 123 3.44 -17.67 1.74
C ASP A 123 2.34 -18.17 2.67
N GLU A 124 2.59 -19.30 3.35
CA GLU A 124 1.64 -19.95 4.25
C GLU A 124 1.39 -19.18 5.55
N PHE A 125 2.25 -18.21 5.90
CA PHE A 125 2.01 -17.36 7.06
C PHE A 125 0.69 -16.61 6.91
N PHE A 126 0.44 -16.06 5.72
CA PHE A 126 -0.80 -15.36 5.39
C PHE A 126 -1.87 -16.35 4.94
N ASN A 127 -2.90 -16.51 5.76
CA ASN A 127 -3.95 -17.48 5.51
C ASN A 127 -4.97 -17.04 4.44
N ARG A 128 -4.90 -15.79 3.97
CA ARG A 128 -5.72 -15.24 2.90
C ARG A 128 -4.84 -14.44 1.95
N SER A 129 -5.07 -14.60 0.64
CA SER A 129 -4.40 -13.81 -0.39
C SER A 129 -5.31 -13.60 -1.59
N THR A 130 -5.11 -12.49 -2.30
CA THR A 130 -5.76 -12.23 -3.58
C THR A 130 -4.81 -11.45 -4.51
N PRO A 131 -4.65 -11.85 -5.78
CA PRO A 131 -4.08 -10.98 -6.77
C PRO A 131 -5.12 -9.92 -7.15
N HIS A 132 -4.76 -8.64 -6.99
CA HIS A 132 -5.58 -7.50 -7.42
C HIS A 132 -5.48 -7.28 -8.92
N ARG A 133 -4.26 -7.39 -9.46
CA ARG A 133 -4.01 -7.30 -10.90
C ARG A 133 -2.83 -8.17 -11.26
N LEU A 134 -2.92 -8.76 -12.45
CA LEU A 134 -1.84 -9.50 -13.08
C LEU A 134 -1.51 -8.79 -14.39
N GLY A 135 -0.24 -8.80 -14.79
CA GLY A 135 0.18 -8.39 -16.12
C GLY A 135 1.36 -9.23 -16.63
N VAL A 136 1.65 -9.09 -17.92
CA VAL A 136 2.72 -9.81 -18.62
C VAL A 136 3.55 -8.82 -19.44
N ASP A 137 4.87 -9.00 -19.44
CA ASP A 137 5.82 -8.23 -20.22
C ASP A 137 6.89 -9.18 -20.77
N GLY A 138 6.72 -9.61 -22.02
CA GLY A 138 7.60 -10.60 -22.65
C GLY A 138 7.63 -11.94 -21.89
N ASP A 139 8.81 -12.30 -21.39
CA ASP A 139 9.08 -13.52 -20.62
C ASP A 139 8.84 -13.35 -19.11
N ARG A 140 8.29 -12.20 -18.70
CA ARG A 140 7.98 -11.88 -17.31
C ARG A 140 6.48 -11.74 -17.09
N ALA A 141 6.03 -12.15 -15.91
CA ALA A 141 4.70 -11.82 -15.42
C ALA A 141 4.81 -11.13 -14.06
N TYR A 142 3.87 -10.23 -13.81
CA TYR A 142 3.82 -9.45 -12.59
C TYR A 142 2.46 -9.60 -11.92
N ALA A 143 2.47 -9.71 -10.59
CA ALA A 143 1.25 -9.75 -9.80
C ALA A 143 1.30 -8.67 -8.72
N PHE A 144 0.31 -7.78 -8.70
CA PHE A 144 0.03 -6.96 -7.53
C PHE A 144 -0.89 -7.75 -6.60
N VAL A 145 -0.37 -8.09 -5.42
CA VAL A 145 -1.02 -9.05 -4.51
C VAL A 145 -1.25 -8.40 -3.16
N GLU A 146 -2.41 -8.70 -2.59
CA GLU A 146 -2.71 -8.45 -1.19
C GLU A 146 -2.74 -9.76 -0.40
N ARG A 147 -2.15 -9.73 0.79
CA ARG A 147 -2.18 -10.83 1.75
C ARG A 147 -2.67 -10.36 3.11
N LEU A 148 -3.44 -11.22 3.76
CA LEU A 148 -3.99 -11.00 5.10
C LEU A 148 -3.68 -12.18 6.02
N ARG A 149 -3.19 -11.84 7.21
CA ARG A 149 -3.09 -12.72 8.38
C ARG A 149 -4.11 -12.24 9.39
N ASP A 150 -5.24 -12.91 9.48
CA ASP A 150 -6.33 -12.59 10.41
C ASP A 150 -6.57 -13.68 11.47
N ARG A 151 -5.92 -14.84 11.34
CA ARG A 151 -5.84 -15.86 12.40
C ARG A 151 -4.93 -15.40 13.54
N THR A 152 -5.20 -15.90 14.74
CA THR A 152 -4.41 -15.63 15.96
C THR A 152 -2.91 -15.64 15.69
N ILE A 153 -2.24 -14.57 16.09
CA ILE A 153 -0.79 -14.41 16.03
C ILE A 153 -0.28 -14.39 17.46
N LEU A 154 0.69 -15.24 17.77
CA LEU A 154 1.36 -15.23 19.06
C LEU A 154 2.67 -14.44 18.93
N LYS A 155 2.92 -13.53 19.87
CA LYS A 155 4.24 -12.92 20.05
C LYS A 155 5.22 -13.97 20.58
N GLN A 156 6.51 -13.66 20.54
CA GLN A 156 7.53 -14.51 21.16
C GLN A 156 7.30 -14.73 22.67
N SER A 157 6.62 -13.80 23.34
CA SER A 157 6.20 -13.93 24.74
C SER A 157 5.04 -14.93 24.95
N GLY A 158 4.43 -15.46 23.89
CA GLY A 158 3.21 -16.27 23.96
C GLY A 158 1.92 -15.46 24.04
N GLU A 159 2.01 -14.13 24.18
CA GLU A 159 0.84 -13.25 24.15
C GLU A 159 0.19 -13.22 22.76
N VAL A 160 -1.14 -13.14 22.72
CA VAL A 160 -1.87 -12.87 21.48
C VAL A 160 -1.61 -11.44 21.05
N LEU A 161 -1.17 -11.26 19.80
CA LEU A 161 -1.16 -9.97 19.13
C LEU A 161 -2.58 -9.65 18.66
N ASP A 162 -3.18 -8.60 19.23
CA ASP A 162 -4.51 -8.11 18.81
C ASP A 162 -4.44 -7.26 17.54
N ALA A 163 -3.91 -7.86 16.47
CA ALA A 163 -3.83 -7.24 15.16
C ALA A 163 -3.94 -8.28 14.05
N GLU A 164 -4.44 -7.84 12.91
CA GLU A 164 -4.29 -8.52 11.63
C GLU A 164 -3.09 -7.94 10.91
N ILE A 165 -2.33 -8.74 10.17
CA ILE A 165 -1.24 -8.21 9.34
C ILE A 165 -1.71 -8.17 7.90
N ARG A 166 -1.72 -6.97 7.31
CA ARG A 166 -1.96 -6.79 5.87
C ARG A 166 -0.63 -6.53 5.17
N ARG A 167 -0.44 -7.14 4.00
CA ARG A 167 0.71 -6.91 3.13
C ARG A 167 0.25 -6.64 1.70
N LEU A 168 0.80 -5.60 1.08
CA LEU A 168 0.74 -5.38 -0.37
C LEU A 168 2.12 -5.60 -0.96
N GLU A 169 2.19 -6.29 -2.08
CA GLU A 169 3.45 -6.65 -2.74
C GLU A 169 3.30 -6.74 -4.25
N VAL A 170 4.42 -6.59 -4.96
CA VAL A 170 4.54 -6.99 -6.36
C VAL A 170 5.40 -8.24 -6.42
N ILE A 171 4.89 -9.27 -7.07
CA ILE A 171 5.60 -10.52 -7.32
C ILE A 171 6.01 -10.54 -8.80
N GLU A 172 7.28 -10.81 -9.06
CA GLU A 172 7.81 -11.07 -10.40
C GLU A 172 7.91 -12.58 -10.62
N PHE A 173 7.48 -13.00 -11.81
CA PHE A 173 7.60 -14.35 -12.31
C PHE A 173 8.37 -14.35 -13.62
N HIS A 174 9.21 -15.37 -13.82
CA HIS A 174 9.83 -15.66 -15.11
C HIS A 174 9.21 -16.89 -15.73
N GLN A 175 9.12 -16.91 -17.05
CA GLN A 175 8.65 -18.08 -17.78
C GLN A 175 9.65 -19.24 -17.63
N ALA A 176 9.15 -20.42 -17.25
CA ALA A 176 9.92 -21.64 -17.08
C ALA A 176 9.20 -22.78 -17.83
N GLY A 177 9.52 -22.93 -19.13
CA GLY A 177 8.82 -23.87 -20.01
C GLY A 177 7.38 -23.44 -20.24
N ASP A 178 6.43 -24.30 -19.85
CA ASP A 178 4.99 -24.08 -19.91
C ASP A 178 4.41 -23.47 -18.62
N ASP A 179 5.25 -23.15 -17.64
CA ASP A 179 4.86 -22.61 -16.33
C ASP A 179 5.59 -21.29 -16.00
N TRP A 180 5.29 -20.74 -14.84
CA TRP A 180 5.82 -19.48 -14.33
C TRP A 180 6.50 -19.71 -12.98
N GLN A 181 7.75 -19.31 -12.84
CA GLN A 181 8.48 -19.40 -11.59
C GLN A 181 8.53 -18.05 -10.90
N MET A 182 8.15 -17.98 -9.63
CA MET A 182 8.32 -16.78 -8.81
C MET A 182 9.81 -16.56 -8.56
N VAL A 183 10.32 -15.38 -8.90
CA VAL A 183 11.76 -15.05 -8.79
C VAL A 183 12.03 -13.95 -7.79
N GLU A 184 11.12 -12.97 -7.66
CA GLU A 184 11.30 -11.84 -6.76
C GLU A 184 9.96 -11.39 -6.18
N THR A 185 10.01 -10.92 -4.93
CA THR A 185 8.87 -10.30 -4.25
C THR A 185 9.31 -8.98 -3.67
N ARG A 186 8.67 -7.89 -4.11
CA ARG A 186 8.85 -6.55 -3.56
C ARG A 186 7.68 -6.19 -2.68
N HIS A 187 7.91 -6.12 -1.36
CA HIS A 187 6.92 -5.58 -0.42
C HIS A 187 6.76 -4.08 -0.61
N LEU A 188 5.50 -3.62 -0.64
CA LEU A 188 5.11 -2.21 -0.77
C LEU A 188 4.45 -1.67 0.50
N TYR A 189 3.72 -2.50 1.23
CA TYR A 189 3.07 -2.15 2.50
C TYR A 189 3.04 -3.38 3.39
N ARG A 190 3.33 -3.23 4.68
CA ARG A 190 3.19 -4.31 5.67
C ARG A 190 2.99 -3.74 7.06
N GLU A 191 1.74 -3.58 7.47
CA GLU A 191 1.43 -3.01 8.78
C GLU A 191 0.47 -3.92 9.58
N PRO A 192 0.59 -3.93 10.92
CA PRO A 192 -0.44 -4.47 11.79
C PRO A 192 -1.65 -3.51 11.80
N GLU A 193 -2.83 -4.04 11.52
CA GLU A 193 -4.11 -3.35 11.62
C GLU A 193 -4.84 -3.82 12.89
N PRO A 194 -5.31 -2.92 13.77
CA PRO A 194 -5.89 -3.30 15.06
C PRO A 194 -7.10 -4.26 14.96
N GLY A 195 -7.17 -5.23 15.86
CA GLY A 195 -8.33 -6.10 16.04
C GLY A 195 -8.19 -7.45 15.32
N ALA A 196 -7.66 -8.43 16.04
CA ALA A 196 -7.50 -9.80 15.57
C ALA A 196 -8.86 -10.48 15.30
N GLY A 197 -8.91 -11.34 14.28
CA GLY A 197 -10.10 -12.14 13.96
C GLY A 197 -11.30 -11.34 13.47
N LYS A 198 -11.12 -10.06 13.10
CA LYS A 198 -12.17 -9.23 12.49
C LYS A 198 -12.45 -9.61 11.04
N HIS A 199 -11.58 -10.43 10.43
CA HIS A 199 -11.67 -10.91 9.06
C HIS A 199 -11.89 -9.76 8.08
N ARG A 200 -11.03 -8.74 8.15
CA ARG A 200 -11.18 -7.54 7.31
C ARG A 200 -11.29 -7.93 5.82
N PRO A 201 -12.10 -7.22 5.03
CA PRO A 201 -12.13 -7.43 3.59
C PRO A 201 -10.77 -7.06 2.98
N PHE A 202 -10.49 -7.64 1.81
CA PHE A 202 -9.42 -7.14 0.96
C PHE A 202 -9.71 -5.69 0.55
N LEU A 203 -8.66 -4.92 0.28
CA LEU A 203 -8.82 -3.57 -0.26
C LEU A 203 -9.49 -3.67 -1.63
N GLN A 204 -10.31 -2.67 -1.97
CA GLN A 204 -10.87 -2.55 -3.31
C GLN A 204 -9.81 -1.96 -4.25
N PRO A 205 -9.29 -2.72 -5.23
CA PRO A 205 -8.25 -2.22 -6.11
C PRO A 205 -8.84 -1.33 -7.20
N VAL A 206 -8.15 -0.24 -7.51
CA VAL A 206 -8.49 0.67 -8.60
C VAL A 206 -7.20 1.09 -9.29
N ASN A 207 -7.02 0.67 -10.54
CA ASN A 207 -5.89 1.12 -11.34
C ASN A 207 -6.13 2.57 -11.81
N ILE A 208 -5.18 3.45 -11.52
CA ILE A 208 -5.20 4.85 -11.95
C ILE A 208 -3.90 5.11 -12.73
N PRO A 209 -3.95 5.11 -14.08
CA PRO A 209 -2.75 5.30 -14.91
C PRO A 209 -1.97 6.59 -14.60
N ALA A 210 -2.63 7.64 -14.11
CA ALA A 210 -1.99 8.89 -13.70
C ALA A 210 -1.04 8.74 -12.48
N LEU A 211 -1.12 7.63 -11.75
CA LEU A 211 -0.20 7.27 -10.67
C LEU A 211 1.03 6.50 -11.16
N GLY A 212 1.12 6.15 -12.45
CA GLY A 212 2.18 5.33 -13.02
C GLY A 212 3.19 6.12 -13.85
N ASN A 213 4.38 5.55 -14.04
CA ASN A 213 5.44 6.03 -14.94
C ASN A 213 5.82 7.51 -14.70
N ILE A 214 5.82 7.93 -13.43
CA ILE A 214 6.13 9.29 -13.02
C ILE A 214 7.65 9.49 -13.07
N ARG A 215 8.11 10.34 -13.98
CA ARG A 215 9.53 10.67 -14.10
C ARG A 215 9.93 11.72 -13.04
N VAL A 216 10.82 11.33 -12.15
CA VAL A 216 11.49 12.20 -11.19
C VAL A 216 12.87 12.57 -11.71
N VAL A 217 13.17 13.85 -11.68
CA VAL A 217 14.49 14.42 -11.97
C VAL A 217 14.98 15.18 -10.74
N ASN A 218 15.88 16.15 -10.88
CA ASN A 218 16.42 16.96 -9.78
C ASN A 218 15.45 18.03 -9.23
N THR A 219 14.14 17.87 -9.41
CA THR A 219 13.10 18.78 -8.92
C THR A 219 11.84 18.00 -8.51
N VAL A 220 11.10 18.54 -7.54
CA VAL A 220 9.82 17.97 -7.12
C VAL A 220 8.78 18.03 -8.24
N LYS A 221 8.24 16.85 -8.60
CA LYS A 221 7.18 16.70 -9.59
C LYS A 221 5.82 17.01 -8.96
N GLN A 222 5.11 17.99 -9.52
CA GLN A 222 3.73 18.32 -9.17
C GLN A 222 2.78 17.47 -10.05
N LEU A 223 2.02 16.57 -9.43
CA LEU A 223 0.98 15.79 -10.13
C LEU A 223 -0.37 16.50 -10.15
N GLY A 224 -0.56 17.51 -9.29
CA GLY A 224 -1.83 18.19 -9.12
C GLY A 224 -2.89 17.28 -8.50
N LYS A 225 -4.16 17.54 -8.87
CA LYS A 225 -5.32 16.77 -8.40
C LYS A 225 -5.56 15.56 -9.28
N ILE A 226 -5.47 14.38 -8.69
CA ILE A 226 -5.68 13.09 -9.34
C ILE A 226 -7.14 12.69 -9.19
N MET A 227 -7.82 12.51 -10.31
CA MET A 227 -9.22 12.11 -10.32
C MET A 227 -9.33 10.62 -9.99
N VAL A 228 -10.03 10.32 -8.90
CA VAL A 228 -10.37 8.94 -8.51
C VAL A 228 -11.87 8.71 -8.79
N PRO A 229 -12.26 7.50 -9.23
CA PRO A 229 -13.65 7.22 -9.60
C PRO A 229 -14.62 7.40 -8.43
N LEU A 230 -15.84 7.84 -8.77
CA LEU A 230 -16.97 7.83 -7.85
C LEU A 230 -17.50 6.40 -7.75
N ASN A 231 -17.69 5.92 -6.52
CA ASN A 231 -18.43 4.68 -6.26
C ASN A 231 -19.87 4.80 -6.76
#